data_AF-A0A2E0R4U1-F1
#
_entry.id   AF-A0A2E0R4U1-F1
#
_cell.length_a   1.000
_cell.length_b   1.000
_cell.length_c   1.000
_cell.angle_alpha   90.00
_cell.angle_beta   90.00
_cell.angle_gamma   90.00
#
_symmetry.space_group_name_H-M   'P 1'
#
loop_
_entity.id
_entity.type
_entity.pdbx_description
1 polymer ?
#
loop_
_entity_poly.entity_id
_entity_poly.type
_entity_poly.pdbx_seq_one_letter_code
_entity_poly.pdbx_strand_id
1 'polypeptide(L)'
;MKYLLYFLILTISFNGLANLSVQQFNQSQAIYDTYCLSCHGENMDGNGDVAELLEPYPRNFTKYQFVIAYKNRFKNSLLNGVAGSAMPPWKGVLSTNEIEQLVEFIEMKILEKAPVQAYSRIETTMPLIGDPDDRLFLDKSDKDIKSLVAGNALDGYEAFNKYCVSCHGRLANGKGPNAKALGHAIPRNLINRHFLNQAHITDERLYKSILLGVAGGPMPAHDHLSDQTILNLISFIRDNIKEDAE
;
A
#
# COMPACT_ATOMS: atom_id res chain seq x y z
N MET A 1 -1.66 32.25 -56.79
CA MET A 1 -1.68 30.94 -56.10
C MET A 1 -1.30 31.21 -54.64
N LYS A 2 -2.26 31.48 -53.75
CA LYS A 2 -2.99 30.54 -52.88
C LYS A 2 -2.05 29.54 -52.18
N TYR A 3 -1.81 29.75 -50.88
CA TYR A 3 -1.89 28.69 -49.87
C TYR A 3 -2.34 29.32 -48.54
N LEU A 4 -3.61 29.12 -48.22
CA LEU A 4 -4.23 29.50 -46.95
C LEU A 4 -4.00 28.31 -46.00
N LEU A 5 -3.14 28.46 -45.00
CA LEU A 5 -2.89 27.43 -43.99
C LEU A 5 -4.10 27.35 -43.05
N TYR A 6 -4.87 26.27 -43.13
CA TYR A 6 -5.90 25.96 -42.16
C TYR A 6 -5.23 25.37 -40.90
N PHE A 7 -5.25 26.11 -39.79
CA PHE A 7 -4.94 25.56 -38.48
C PHE A 7 -6.15 24.76 -37.99
N LEU A 8 -6.03 23.43 -38.03
CA LEU A 8 -6.97 22.52 -37.38
C LEU A 8 -6.73 22.61 -35.86
N ILE A 9 -7.61 23.30 -35.14
CA ILE A 9 -7.57 23.33 -33.67
C ILE A 9 -8.04 21.95 -33.19
N LEU A 10 -7.08 21.08 -32.87
CA LEU A 10 -7.35 19.81 -32.20
C LEU A 10 -7.77 20.15 -30.76
N THR A 11 -9.06 20.11 -30.45
CA THR A 11 -9.53 20.19 -29.07
C THR A 11 -9.10 18.92 -28.34
N ILE A 12 -7.97 18.97 -27.65
CA ILE A 12 -7.58 17.94 -26.70
C ILE A 12 -8.59 18.02 -25.56
N SER A 13 -9.52 17.08 -25.52
CA SER A 13 -10.34 16.83 -24.33
C SER A 13 -9.41 16.37 -23.21
N PHE A 14 -8.90 17.31 -22.43
CA PHE A 14 -8.37 17.00 -21.12
C PHE A 14 -9.53 16.41 -20.31
N ASN A 15 -9.51 15.10 -20.08
CA ASN A 15 -10.28 14.51 -19.00
C ASN A 15 -9.76 15.13 -17.71
N GLY A 16 -10.38 16.23 -17.30
CA GLY A 16 -10.00 16.96 -16.10
C GLY A 16 -10.16 16.03 -14.90
N LEU A 17 -9.14 15.99 -14.06
CA LEU A 17 -9.31 15.63 -12.65
C LEU A 17 -10.48 16.49 -12.15
N ALA A 18 -11.57 15.86 -11.71
CA ALA A 18 -12.68 16.59 -11.10
C ALA A 18 -12.11 17.33 -9.89
N ASN A 19 -12.06 18.66 -9.96
CA ASN A 19 -11.58 19.48 -8.86
C ASN A 19 -12.77 19.82 -7.96
N LEU A 20 -12.58 19.69 -6.65
CA LEU A 20 -13.57 20.11 -5.66
C LEU A 20 -13.94 21.59 -5.86
N SER A 21 -15.23 21.90 -5.75
CA SER A 21 -15.67 23.31 -5.61
C SER A 21 -15.12 23.91 -4.31
N VAL A 22 -15.04 25.24 -4.22
CA VAL A 22 -14.57 25.93 -3.00
C VAL A 22 -15.34 25.48 -1.75
N GLN A 23 -16.64 25.25 -1.88
CA GLN A 23 -17.47 24.76 -0.78
C GLN A 23 -17.07 23.33 -0.35
N GLN A 24 -16.91 22.42 -1.31
CA GLN A 24 -16.52 21.03 -1.03
C GLN A 24 -15.11 20.94 -0.45
N PHE A 25 -14.19 21.78 -0.92
CA PHE A 25 -12.84 21.89 -0.39
C PHE A 25 -12.86 22.32 1.09
N ASN A 26 -13.59 23.40 1.41
CA ASN A 26 -13.69 23.90 2.79
C ASN A 26 -14.39 22.90 3.71
N GLN A 27 -15.43 22.21 3.22
CA GLN A 27 -16.10 21.15 3.98
C GLN A 27 -15.14 19.98 4.26
N SER A 28 -14.40 19.53 3.25
CA SER A 28 -13.44 18.43 3.40
C SER A 28 -12.29 18.80 4.34
N GLN A 29 -11.82 20.05 4.29
CA GLN A 29 -10.85 20.57 5.26
C GLN A 29 -11.40 20.54 6.68
N ALA A 30 -12.62 21.03 6.90
CA ALA A 30 -13.24 21.00 8.23
C ALA A 30 -13.40 19.55 8.76
N ILE A 31 -13.75 18.60 7.89
CA ILE A 31 -13.80 17.17 8.24
C ILE A 31 -12.40 16.66 8.62
N TYR A 32 -11.38 16.96 7.83
CA TYR A 32 -10.00 16.55 8.13
C TYR A 32 -9.52 17.13 9.47
N ASP A 33 -9.73 18.41 9.69
CA ASP A 33 -9.31 19.11 10.91
C ASP A 33 -10.03 18.55 12.15
N THR A 34 -11.30 18.17 12.01
CA THR A 34 -12.10 17.60 13.11
C THR A 34 -11.71 16.16 13.45
N TYR A 35 -11.50 15.32 12.43
CA TYR A 35 -11.46 13.86 12.62
C TYR A 35 -10.10 13.22 12.36
N CYS A 36 -9.22 13.88 11.58
CA CYS A 36 -7.99 13.27 11.08
C CYS A 36 -6.74 13.96 11.62
N LEU A 37 -6.77 15.28 11.84
CA LEU A 37 -5.61 16.12 12.13
C LEU A 37 -4.82 15.67 13.37
N SER A 38 -5.50 15.29 14.45
CA SER A 38 -4.83 14.86 15.70
C SER A 38 -3.88 13.67 15.49
N CYS A 39 -4.19 12.79 14.53
CA CYS A 39 -3.35 11.63 14.19
C CYS A 39 -2.46 11.90 12.97
N HIS A 40 -3.01 12.48 11.91
CA HIS A 40 -2.33 12.58 10.61
C HIS A 40 -1.54 13.88 10.41
N GLY A 41 -1.71 14.86 11.31
CA GLY A 41 -1.01 16.15 11.29
C GLY A 41 -1.55 17.15 10.27
N GLU A 42 -1.30 18.43 10.48
CA GLU A 42 -1.68 19.51 9.57
C GLU A 42 -1.01 19.37 8.19
N ASN A 43 0.20 18.81 8.17
CA ASN A 43 0.96 18.55 6.95
C ASN A 43 0.63 17.23 6.25
N MET A 44 -0.30 16.44 6.79
CA MET A 44 -0.64 15.10 6.30
C MET A 44 0.56 14.14 6.28
N ASP A 45 1.52 14.36 7.16
CA ASP A 45 2.78 13.63 7.26
C ASP A 45 2.75 12.50 8.29
N GLY A 46 1.60 12.30 8.96
CA GLY A 46 1.45 11.31 10.02
C GLY A 46 2.06 11.74 11.34
N ASN A 47 2.36 13.04 11.53
CA ASN A 47 2.96 13.61 12.72
C ASN A 47 1.95 14.44 13.55
N GLY A 48 0.70 13.97 13.67
CA GLY A 48 -0.28 14.65 14.54
C GLY A 48 0.08 14.52 16.03
N ASP A 49 -0.50 15.36 16.87
CA ASP A 49 -0.18 15.47 18.30
C ASP A 49 -0.22 14.15 19.07
N VAL A 50 -1.07 13.20 18.65
CA VAL A 50 -1.18 11.89 19.31
C VAL A 50 -0.42 10.77 18.57
N ALA A 51 0.22 11.06 17.43
CA ALA A 51 0.79 10.04 16.54
C ALA A 51 1.85 9.15 17.23
N GLU A 52 2.68 9.72 18.09
CA GLU A 52 3.73 8.99 18.82
C GLU A 52 3.19 7.97 19.82
N LEU A 53 1.91 8.10 20.21
CA LEU A 53 1.25 7.18 21.14
C LEU A 53 0.60 5.98 20.43
N LEU A 54 0.61 5.95 19.09
CA LEU A 54 -0.11 4.97 18.30
C LEU A 54 0.82 3.92 17.69
N GLU A 55 0.51 2.64 17.93
CA GLU A 55 1.12 1.52 17.21
C GLU A 55 0.06 0.82 16.34
N PRO A 56 0.23 0.75 15.01
CA PRO A 56 1.28 1.40 14.20
C PRO A 56 1.04 2.90 14.03
N TYR A 57 2.13 3.63 13.72
CA TYR A 57 2.09 5.05 13.39
C TYR A 57 1.07 5.38 12.27
N PRO A 58 0.41 6.55 12.34
CA PRO A 58 -0.43 7.05 11.26
C PRO A 58 0.34 7.13 9.94
N ARG A 59 -0.36 6.85 8.84
CA ARG A 59 0.25 6.89 7.50
C ARG A 59 0.64 8.32 7.15
N ASN A 60 1.88 8.49 6.70
CA ASN A 60 2.36 9.70 6.05
C ASN A 60 1.82 9.77 4.61
N PHE A 61 0.91 10.69 4.32
CA PHE A 61 0.31 10.89 3.00
C PHE A 61 1.17 11.74 2.06
N THR A 62 2.14 12.51 2.57
CA THR A 62 3.13 13.23 1.73
C THR A 62 3.95 12.29 0.84
N LYS A 63 4.00 11.00 1.20
CA LYS A 63 4.47 9.91 0.33
C LYS A 63 3.38 9.56 -0.70
N TYR A 64 3.14 10.51 -1.60
CA TYR A 64 1.99 10.56 -2.51
C TYR A 64 1.77 9.28 -3.34
N GLN A 65 2.82 8.53 -3.64
CA GLN A 65 2.73 7.27 -4.40
C GLN A 65 1.77 6.28 -3.73
N PHE A 66 1.66 6.27 -2.39
CA PHE A 66 0.71 5.41 -1.69
C PHE A 66 -0.75 5.77 -2.04
N VAL A 67 -1.09 7.05 -2.01
CA VAL A 67 -2.45 7.52 -2.25
C VAL A 67 -2.85 7.28 -3.70
N ILE A 68 -1.94 7.56 -4.64
CA ILE A 68 -2.17 7.34 -6.07
C ILE A 68 -2.26 5.85 -6.40
N ALA A 69 -1.26 5.05 -6.00
CA ALA A 69 -1.17 3.64 -6.37
C ALA A 69 -2.28 2.77 -5.76
N TYR A 70 -2.87 3.23 -4.67
CA TYR A 70 -3.78 2.43 -3.87
C TYR A 70 -5.09 3.17 -3.57
N LYS A 71 -5.58 4.04 -4.45
CA LYS A 71 -6.77 4.90 -4.23
C LYS A 71 -7.98 4.16 -3.66
N ASN A 72 -8.32 2.99 -4.21
CA ASN A 72 -9.43 2.17 -3.69
C ASN A 72 -9.18 1.65 -2.27
N ARG A 73 -7.95 1.20 -1.99
CA ARG A 73 -7.54 0.77 -0.64
C ARG A 73 -7.48 1.95 0.33
N PHE A 74 -7.08 3.13 -0.13
CA PHE A 74 -7.08 4.36 0.63
C PHE A 74 -8.51 4.70 1.07
N LYS A 75 -9.44 4.80 0.12
CA LYS A 75 -10.88 4.98 0.39
C LYS A 75 -11.45 3.91 1.32
N ASN A 76 -11.09 2.63 1.12
CA ASN A 76 -11.52 1.54 1.99
C ASN A 76 -11.04 1.72 3.44
N SER A 77 -9.85 2.31 3.65
CA SER A 77 -9.32 2.59 4.99
C SER A 77 -10.11 3.67 5.71
N LEU A 78 -10.70 4.64 4.99
CA LEU A 78 -11.62 5.61 5.58
C LEU A 78 -12.97 4.97 5.88
N LEU A 79 -13.52 4.20 4.94
CA LEU A 79 -14.83 3.56 5.11
C LEU A 79 -14.85 2.58 6.28
N ASN A 80 -13.87 1.67 6.30
CA ASN A 80 -13.89 0.50 7.18
C ASN A 80 -12.86 0.57 8.31
N GLY A 81 -12.08 1.65 8.38
CA GLY A 81 -10.96 1.74 9.31
C GLY A 81 -9.83 0.81 8.91
N VAL A 82 -8.87 0.65 9.82
CA VAL A 82 -7.78 -0.32 9.66
C VAL A 82 -7.73 -1.19 10.91
N ALA A 83 -8.26 -2.41 10.82
CA ALA A 83 -8.33 -3.32 11.96
C ALA A 83 -6.94 -3.61 12.53
N GLY A 84 -6.86 -3.69 13.86
CA GLY A 84 -5.59 -3.81 14.58
C GLY A 84 -4.75 -2.52 14.62
N SER A 85 -5.37 -1.35 14.41
CA SER A 85 -4.76 -0.03 14.61
C SER A 85 -5.78 0.94 15.22
N ALA A 86 -5.34 2.16 15.53
CA ALA A 86 -6.21 3.20 16.08
C ALA A 86 -7.12 3.89 15.03
N MET A 87 -7.00 3.57 13.74
CA MET A 87 -7.81 4.19 12.67
C MET A 87 -9.24 3.61 12.65
N PRO A 88 -10.26 4.37 13.09
CA PRO A 88 -11.63 3.87 13.17
C PRO A 88 -12.30 3.85 11.78
N PRO A 89 -13.41 3.12 11.63
CA PRO A 89 -14.28 3.26 10.47
C PRO A 89 -15.04 4.58 10.52
N TRP A 90 -15.10 5.30 9.39
CA TRP A 90 -15.88 6.53 9.24
C TRP A 90 -17.21 6.33 8.51
N LYS A 91 -17.47 5.13 7.96
CA LYS A 91 -18.79 4.81 7.42
C LYS A 91 -19.86 4.94 8.51
N GLY A 92 -20.95 5.63 8.21
CA GLY A 92 -22.04 5.88 9.16
C GLY A 92 -21.83 7.11 10.05
N VAL A 93 -20.61 7.66 10.12
CA VAL A 93 -20.33 9.00 10.66
C VAL A 93 -20.31 10.03 9.54
N LEU A 94 -19.64 9.69 8.43
CA LEU A 94 -19.59 10.47 7.19
C LEU A 94 -20.38 9.75 6.10
N SER A 95 -21.03 10.52 5.22
CA SER A 95 -21.63 10.00 3.99
C SER A 95 -20.57 9.51 3.01
N THR A 96 -20.96 8.64 2.07
CA THR A 96 -20.03 8.15 1.03
C THR A 96 -19.50 9.30 0.16
N ASN A 97 -20.32 10.32 -0.09
CA ASN A 97 -19.93 11.53 -0.82
C ASN A 97 -18.90 12.37 -0.05
N GLU A 98 -19.08 12.54 1.26
CA GLU A 98 -18.08 13.23 2.10
C GLU A 98 -16.76 12.46 2.15
N ILE A 99 -16.81 11.13 2.21
CA ILE A 99 -15.60 10.30 2.16
C ILE A 99 -14.91 10.45 0.79
N GLU A 100 -15.65 10.46 -0.31
CA GLU A 100 -15.08 10.69 -1.65
C GLU A 100 -14.42 12.06 -1.76
N GLN A 101 -15.11 13.12 -1.33
CA GLN A 101 -14.55 14.47 -1.32
C GLN A 101 -13.34 14.60 -0.39
N LEU A 102 -13.34 13.92 0.76
CA LEU A 102 -12.19 13.89 1.66
C LEU A 102 -10.99 13.17 1.02
N VAL A 103 -11.20 12.07 0.29
CA VAL A 103 -10.14 11.42 -0.49
C VAL A 103 -9.58 12.37 -1.55
N GLU A 104 -10.44 13.05 -2.30
CA GLU A 104 -10.03 14.03 -3.31
C GLU A 104 -9.28 15.21 -2.68
N PHE A 105 -9.74 15.73 -1.55
CA PHE A 105 -9.07 16.80 -0.80
C PHE A 105 -7.66 16.40 -0.38
N ILE A 106 -7.49 15.21 0.20
CA ILE A 106 -6.16 14.71 0.61
C ILE A 106 -5.28 14.53 -0.64
N GLU A 107 -5.81 13.93 -1.70
CA GLU A 107 -5.09 13.74 -2.97
C GLU A 107 -4.63 15.08 -3.58
N MET A 108 -5.49 16.10 -3.60
CA MET A 108 -5.14 17.44 -4.07
C MET A 108 -4.01 18.04 -3.23
N LYS A 109 -4.13 17.99 -1.89
CA LYS A 109 -3.15 18.59 -0.96
C LYS A 109 -1.77 17.93 -1.02
N ILE A 110 -1.70 16.62 -1.23
CA ILE A 110 -0.42 15.92 -1.35
C ILE A 110 0.19 16.10 -2.75
N LEU A 111 -0.63 16.17 -3.80
CA LEU A 111 -0.17 16.33 -5.19
C LEU A 111 0.33 17.74 -5.46
N GLU A 112 -0.28 18.75 -4.83
CA GLU A 112 0.20 20.14 -4.87
C GLU A 112 1.68 20.23 -4.44
N LYS A 113 2.08 19.40 -3.47
CA LYS A 113 3.43 19.35 -2.92
C LYS A 113 4.32 18.28 -3.59
N ALA A 114 3.79 17.50 -4.53
CA ALA A 114 4.51 16.37 -5.12
C ALA A 114 5.45 16.83 -6.26
N PRO A 115 6.73 16.41 -6.26
CA PRO A 115 7.68 16.77 -7.33
C PRO A 115 7.36 16.09 -8.67
N VAL A 116 6.57 15.01 -8.66
CA VAL A 116 6.14 14.27 -9.85
C VAL A 116 4.66 13.94 -9.70
N GLN A 117 3.83 14.41 -10.64
CA GLN A 117 2.38 14.22 -10.61
C GLN A 117 1.92 12.89 -11.24
N ALA A 118 2.85 12.13 -11.83
CA ALA A 118 2.58 10.85 -12.47
C ALA A 118 3.35 9.72 -11.79
N TYR A 119 2.66 8.92 -10.99
CA TYR A 119 3.12 7.61 -10.55
C TYR A 119 2.13 6.57 -11.05
N SER A 120 2.63 5.55 -11.74
CA SER A 120 1.87 4.36 -12.08
C SER A 120 2.54 3.15 -11.45
N ARG A 121 1.74 2.28 -10.83
CA ARG A 121 2.24 1.01 -10.30
C ARG A 121 2.25 -0.01 -11.43
N ILE A 122 3.30 -0.80 -11.51
CA ILE A 122 3.36 -1.93 -12.44
C ILE A 122 2.25 -2.91 -12.06
N GLU A 123 1.43 -3.27 -13.05
CA GLU A 123 0.44 -4.33 -12.89
C GLU A 123 1.12 -5.70 -12.98
N THR A 124 0.74 -6.58 -12.07
CA THR A 124 1.23 -7.95 -11.97
C THR A 124 0.14 -8.79 -11.33
N THR A 125 0.23 -10.11 -11.43
CA THR A 125 -0.67 -11.05 -10.78
C THR A 125 0.16 -12.09 -10.03
N MET A 126 -0.37 -12.57 -8.92
CA MET A 126 0.24 -13.73 -8.26
C MET A 126 0.10 -14.95 -9.19
N PRO A 127 1.18 -15.71 -9.44
CA PRO A 127 1.11 -16.90 -10.28
C PRO A 127 0.27 -17.98 -9.60
N LEU A 128 -0.23 -18.91 -10.41
CA LEU A 128 -1.01 -20.05 -9.95
C LEU A 128 -0.11 -21.24 -9.63
N ILE A 129 -0.59 -22.12 -8.76
CA ILE A 129 0.07 -23.40 -8.52
C ILE A 129 0.06 -24.21 -9.81
N GLY A 130 1.23 -24.74 -10.20
CA GLY A 130 1.46 -25.42 -11.47
C GLY A 130 2.13 -24.56 -12.54
N ASP A 131 2.06 -23.23 -12.44
CA ASP A 131 2.76 -22.32 -13.36
C ASP A 131 4.29 -22.49 -13.22
N PRO A 132 5.09 -22.19 -14.26
CA PRO A 132 6.54 -22.24 -14.16
C PRO A 132 7.10 -21.15 -13.23
N ASP A 133 8.01 -21.51 -12.30
CA ASP A 133 8.80 -20.56 -11.49
C ASP A 133 9.96 -19.99 -12.33
N ASP A 134 9.60 -19.24 -13.37
CA ASP A 134 10.55 -18.79 -14.39
C ASP A 134 10.95 -17.32 -14.26
N ARG A 135 10.44 -16.57 -13.28
CA ARG A 135 10.62 -15.09 -13.20
C ARG A 135 12.08 -14.66 -13.29
N LEU A 136 12.97 -15.44 -12.66
CA LEU A 136 14.41 -15.16 -12.63
C LEU A 136 15.19 -15.76 -13.82
N PHE A 137 14.53 -16.52 -14.68
CA PHE A 137 15.14 -17.16 -15.85
C PHE A 137 15.00 -16.28 -17.09
N LEU A 138 16.12 -16.07 -17.78
CA LEU A 138 16.14 -15.40 -19.09
C LEU A 138 15.59 -16.32 -20.18
N ASP A 139 16.00 -17.60 -20.18
CA ASP A 139 15.47 -18.62 -21.06
C ASP A 139 14.29 -19.33 -20.39
N LYS A 140 13.09 -19.14 -20.92
CA LYS A 140 11.84 -19.71 -20.40
C LYS A 140 11.68 -21.21 -20.72
N SER A 141 12.61 -21.79 -21.47
CA SER A 141 12.68 -23.21 -21.76
C SER A 141 13.75 -23.95 -20.95
N ASP A 142 14.40 -23.27 -20.00
CA ASP A 142 15.42 -23.87 -19.14
C ASP A 142 14.84 -25.07 -18.37
N LYS A 143 15.56 -26.20 -18.43
CA LYS A 143 15.17 -27.47 -17.81
C LYS A 143 15.15 -27.42 -16.27
N ASP A 144 15.82 -26.42 -15.68
CA ASP A 144 15.87 -26.23 -14.22
C ASP A 144 14.65 -25.45 -13.70
N ILE A 145 13.81 -24.91 -14.60
CA ILE A 145 12.52 -24.31 -14.24
C ILE A 145 11.61 -25.40 -13.66
N LYS A 146 11.11 -25.14 -12.46
CA LYS A 146 10.17 -26.02 -11.75
C LYS A 146 8.77 -25.43 -11.80
N SER A 147 7.75 -26.27 -11.73
CA SER A 147 6.38 -25.82 -11.48
C SER A 147 6.23 -25.35 -10.04
N LEU A 148 5.48 -24.27 -9.86
CA LEU A 148 5.12 -23.73 -8.56
C LEU A 148 4.26 -24.71 -7.79
N VAL A 149 4.53 -24.81 -6.49
CA VAL A 149 3.79 -25.62 -5.52
C VAL A 149 3.30 -24.73 -4.38
N ALA A 150 2.37 -25.25 -3.57
CA ALA A 150 1.88 -24.55 -2.39
C ALA A 150 3.05 -24.10 -1.49
N GLY A 151 2.97 -22.89 -0.95
CA GLY A 151 4.04 -22.31 -0.15
C GLY A 151 4.29 -23.10 1.14
N ASN A 152 5.55 -23.31 1.48
CA ASN A 152 5.99 -23.96 2.71
C ASN A 152 6.37 -22.91 3.77
N ALA A 153 5.77 -22.99 4.96
CA ALA A 153 6.00 -22.02 6.03
C ALA A 153 7.41 -22.10 6.65
N LEU A 154 8.03 -23.28 6.68
CA LEU A 154 9.40 -23.45 7.17
C LEU A 154 10.40 -22.81 6.21
N ASP A 155 10.30 -23.10 4.91
CA ASP A 155 11.12 -22.44 3.88
C ASP A 155 10.88 -20.92 3.88
N GLY A 156 9.63 -20.51 4.13
CA GLY A 156 9.23 -19.12 4.28
C GLY A 156 9.91 -18.45 5.46
N TYR A 157 9.98 -19.13 6.61
CA TYR A 157 10.69 -18.65 7.79
C TYR A 157 12.19 -18.48 7.51
N GLU A 158 12.83 -19.42 6.82
CA GLU A 158 14.24 -19.31 6.44
C GLU A 158 14.49 -18.12 5.52
N ALA A 159 13.66 -17.96 4.48
CA ALA A 159 13.72 -16.80 3.60
C ALA A 159 13.48 -15.49 4.35
N PHE A 160 12.51 -15.47 5.27
CA PHE A 160 12.19 -14.28 6.07
C PHE A 160 13.37 -13.87 6.96
N ASN A 161 14.04 -14.84 7.60
CA ASN A 161 15.26 -14.60 8.37
C ASN A 161 16.41 -14.05 7.53
N LYS A 162 16.49 -14.45 6.26
CA LYS A 162 17.54 -13.98 5.36
C LYS A 162 17.29 -12.57 4.84
N TYR A 163 16.04 -12.25 4.48
CA TYR A 163 15.74 -11.03 3.70
C TYR A 163 14.94 -9.96 4.44
N CYS A 164 14.22 -10.29 5.52
CA CYS A 164 13.18 -9.41 6.08
C CYS A 164 13.45 -8.94 7.52
N VAL A 165 14.19 -9.71 8.32
CA VAL A 165 14.32 -9.49 9.77
C VAL A 165 14.99 -8.20 10.17
N SER A 166 15.84 -7.63 9.32
CA SER A 166 16.50 -6.34 9.58
C SER A 166 15.50 -5.23 9.86
N CYS A 167 14.32 -5.28 9.22
CA CYS A 167 13.23 -4.33 9.41
C CYS A 167 12.05 -4.94 10.18
N HIS A 168 11.59 -6.14 9.81
CA HIS A 168 10.38 -6.72 10.39
C HIS A 168 10.61 -7.46 11.74
N GLY A 169 11.87 -7.72 12.10
CA GLY A 169 12.25 -8.48 13.30
C GLY A 169 12.06 -9.98 13.15
N ARG A 170 12.78 -10.80 13.92
CA ARG A 170 12.74 -12.28 13.83
C ARG A 170 11.35 -12.89 14.09
N LEU A 171 10.54 -12.21 14.89
CA LEU A 171 9.16 -12.60 15.20
C LEU A 171 8.14 -12.02 14.22
N ALA A 172 8.59 -11.34 13.15
CA ALA A 172 7.74 -10.64 12.18
C ALA A 172 6.81 -9.58 12.81
N ASN A 173 7.12 -9.09 14.01
CA ASN A 173 6.28 -8.15 14.77
C ASN A 173 6.47 -6.67 14.38
N GLY A 174 7.30 -6.38 13.37
CA GLY A 174 7.60 -5.03 12.91
C GLY A 174 8.65 -4.28 13.73
N LYS A 175 9.30 -4.96 14.69
CA LYS A 175 10.28 -4.38 15.62
C LYS A 175 11.72 -4.87 15.34
N GLY A 176 12.10 -4.94 14.05
CA GLY A 176 13.48 -5.24 13.66
C GLY A 176 14.47 -4.14 14.07
N PRO A 177 15.79 -4.43 14.09
CA PRO A 177 16.81 -3.49 14.54
C PRO A 177 16.81 -2.16 13.77
N ASN A 178 16.45 -2.18 12.48
CA ASN A 178 16.37 -0.98 11.65
C ASN A 178 14.97 -0.34 11.64
N ALA A 179 13.97 -0.94 12.29
CA ALA A 179 12.58 -0.51 12.19
C ALA A 179 12.37 0.93 12.67
N LYS A 180 12.97 1.30 13.80
CA LYS A 180 12.86 2.66 14.36
C LYS A 180 13.52 3.73 13.48
N ALA A 181 14.58 3.38 12.76
CA ALA A 181 15.27 4.29 11.84
C ALA A 181 14.40 4.68 10.63
N LEU A 182 13.31 3.95 10.37
CA LEU A 182 12.35 4.25 9.32
C LEU A 182 11.33 5.36 9.70
N GLY A 183 11.42 5.89 10.93
CA GLY A 183 10.51 6.91 11.44
C GLY A 183 9.05 6.42 11.41
N HIS A 184 8.14 7.22 10.84
CA HIS A 184 6.69 6.94 10.88
C HIS A 184 6.24 5.85 9.90
N ALA A 185 7.16 5.26 9.13
CA ALA A 185 6.89 4.19 8.18
C ALA A 185 7.37 2.82 8.67
N ILE A 186 7.21 2.55 9.97
CA ILE A 186 7.58 1.28 10.60
C ILE A 186 6.86 0.11 9.89
N PRO A 187 7.54 -1.04 9.70
CA PRO A 187 6.92 -2.22 9.14
C PRO A 187 5.69 -2.66 9.95
N ARG A 188 4.66 -3.14 9.25
CA ARG A 188 3.46 -3.67 9.91
C ARG A 188 3.83 -4.87 10.78
N ASN A 189 3.12 -5.00 11.89
CA ASN A 189 3.14 -6.21 12.70
C ASN A 189 2.46 -7.36 11.92
N LEU A 190 3.26 -8.32 11.44
CA LEU A 190 2.81 -9.47 10.65
C LEU A 190 2.38 -10.67 11.52
N ILE A 191 2.28 -10.50 12.84
CA ILE A 191 1.58 -11.42 13.74
C ILE A 191 0.23 -10.85 14.20
N ASN A 192 -0.16 -9.65 13.72
CA ASN A 192 -1.44 -9.03 14.03
C ASN A 192 -2.57 -9.69 13.24
N ARG A 193 -3.27 -10.63 13.89
CA ARG A 193 -4.41 -11.38 13.31
C ARG A 193 -5.55 -10.47 12.86
N HIS A 194 -5.89 -9.45 13.65
CA HIS A 194 -6.94 -8.49 13.28
C HIS A 194 -6.62 -7.78 11.97
N PHE A 195 -5.36 -7.42 11.74
CA PHE A 195 -4.96 -6.81 10.48
C PHE A 195 -4.95 -7.83 9.34
N LEU A 196 -4.25 -8.96 9.49
CA LEU A 196 -3.99 -9.91 8.40
C LEU A 196 -5.21 -10.75 7.99
N ASN A 197 -6.20 -10.95 8.87
CA ASN A 197 -7.43 -11.71 8.57
C ASN A 197 -8.52 -10.88 7.87
N GLN A 198 -8.31 -9.59 7.59
CA GLN A 198 -9.29 -8.81 6.84
C GLN A 198 -9.35 -9.31 5.39
N ALA A 199 -10.57 -9.43 4.84
CA ALA A 199 -10.82 -9.98 3.50
C ALA A 199 -10.01 -9.32 2.36
N HIS A 200 -9.65 -8.05 2.53
CA HIS A 200 -8.89 -7.27 1.54
C HIS A 200 -7.36 -7.34 1.74
N ILE A 201 -6.88 -8.15 2.69
CA ILE A 201 -5.48 -8.60 2.78
C ILE A 201 -5.41 -9.97 2.09
N THR A 202 -5.39 -9.98 0.76
CA THR A 202 -5.26 -11.21 -0.03
C THR A 202 -3.80 -11.63 -0.15
N ASP A 203 -3.57 -12.90 -0.49
CA ASP A 203 -2.21 -13.39 -0.78
C ASP A 203 -1.62 -12.67 -1.98
N GLU A 204 -2.42 -12.33 -2.99
CA GLU A 204 -2.00 -11.49 -4.11
C GLU A 204 -1.51 -10.11 -3.64
N ARG A 205 -2.16 -9.49 -2.66
CA ARG A 205 -1.70 -8.23 -2.09
C ARG A 205 -0.38 -8.38 -1.35
N LEU A 206 -0.19 -9.47 -0.60
CA LEU A 206 1.08 -9.76 0.07
C LEU A 206 2.19 -10.01 -0.95
N TYR A 207 1.92 -10.83 -1.97
CA TYR A 207 2.78 -11.09 -3.11
C TYR A 207 3.22 -9.79 -3.79
N LYS A 208 2.27 -8.92 -4.16
CA LYS A 208 2.55 -7.60 -4.76
C LYS A 208 3.36 -6.68 -3.87
N SER A 209 3.21 -6.79 -2.54
CA SER A 209 3.94 -5.96 -1.58
C SER A 209 5.38 -6.44 -1.41
N ILE A 210 5.62 -7.75 -1.47
CA ILE A 210 6.96 -8.35 -1.42
C ILE A 210 7.67 -8.10 -2.74
N LEU A 211 7.04 -8.47 -3.87
CA LEU A 211 7.64 -8.37 -5.19
C LEU A 211 8.01 -6.94 -5.56
N LEU A 212 7.05 -6.02 -5.47
CA LEU A 212 7.22 -4.64 -5.97
C LEU A 212 7.54 -3.62 -4.86
N GLY A 213 7.65 -4.08 -3.61
CA GLY A 213 7.72 -3.20 -2.45
C GLY A 213 6.41 -2.46 -2.19
N VAL A 214 6.42 -1.57 -1.20
CA VAL A 214 5.25 -0.74 -0.84
C VAL A 214 5.44 0.67 -1.39
N ALA A 215 4.61 1.06 -2.36
CA ALA A 215 4.69 2.40 -2.94
C ALA A 215 4.52 3.49 -1.86
N GLY A 216 5.45 4.45 -1.82
CA GLY A 216 5.49 5.49 -0.79
C GLY A 216 6.00 5.02 0.58
N GLY A 217 6.38 3.75 0.72
CA GLY A 217 6.97 3.19 1.93
C GLY A 217 8.47 2.90 1.77
N PRO A 218 9.17 2.61 2.88
CA PRO A 218 10.59 2.23 2.86
C PRO A 218 10.82 0.76 2.49
N MET A 219 9.76 -0.05 2.39
CA MET A 219 9.88 -1.46 2.03
C MET A 219 10.23 -1.58 0.53
N PRO A 220 11.46 -2.04 0.19
CA PRO A 220 11.91 -2.12 -1.19
C PRO A 220 11.23 -3.28 -1.93
N ALA A 221 11.43 -3.31 -3.25
CA ALA A 221 11.09 -4.46 -4.07
C ALA A 221 12.03 -5.65 -3.75
N HIS A 222 11.47 -6.86 -3.72
CA HIS A 222 12.21 -8.12 -3.62
C HIS A 222 12.05 -8.94 -4.91
N ASP A 223 12.20 -8.28 -6.06
CA ASP A 223 12.14 -8.86 -7.41
C ASP A 223 13.24 -9.89 -7.71
N HIS A 224 14.33 -9.85 -6.95
CA HIS A 224 15.40 -10.85 -6.96
C HIS A 224 15.03 -12.22 -6.35
N LEU A 225 13.89 -12.34 -5.66
CA LEU A 225 13.42 -13.64 -5.16
C LEU A 225 12.81 -14.45 -6.30
N SER A 226 12.57 -15.75 -6.13
CA SER A 226 11.74 -16.53 -7.07
C SER A 226 10.25 -16.39 -6.71
N ASP A 227 9.34 -16.85 -7.57
CA ASP A 227 7.91 -16.90 -7.22
C ASP A 227 7.66 -17.88 -6.07
N GLN A 228 8.28 -19.06 -6.12
CA GLN A 228 8.18 -20.05 -5.05
C GLN A 228 8.65 -19.48 -3.70
N THR A 229 9.73 -18.68 -3.72
CA THR A 229 10.25 -18.06 -2.49
C THR A 229 9.23 -17.06 -1.90
N ILE A 230 8.55 -16.27 -2.73
CA ILE A 230 7.50 -15.35 -2.25
C ILE A 230 6.28 -16.11 -1.73
N LEU A 231 5.87 -17.21 -2.40
CA LEU A 231 4.79 -18.07 -1.91
C LEU A 231 5.13 -18.70 -0.54
N ASN A 232 6.37 -19.13 -0.35
CA ASN A 232 6.87 -19.62 0.94
C ASN A 232 6.80 -18.53 2.02
N LEU A 233 7.27 -17.30 1.73
CA LEU A 233 7.16 -16.15 2.63
C LEU A 233 5.71 -15.85 3.03
N ILE A 234 4.77 -15.90 2.08
CA ILE A 234 3.34 -15.70 2.34
C ILE A 234 2.82 -16.81 3.26
N SER A 235 3.19 -18.06 3.00
CA SER A 235 2.82 -19.20 3.84
C SER A 235 3.28 -19.00 5.29
N PHE A 236 4.52 -18.55 5.50
CA PHE A 236 5.02 -18.19 6.83
C PHE A 236 4.22 -17.05 7.50
N ILE A 237 3.91 -15.99 6.76
CA ILE A 237 3.09 -14.86 7.28
C ILE A 237 1.68 -15.34 7.67
N ARG A 238 1.09 -16.26 6.91
CA ARG A 238 -0.22 -16.84 7.22
C ARG A 238 -0.16 -17.83 8.37
N ASP A 239 0.94 -18.53 8.54
CA ASP A 239 1.14 -19.46 9.66
C ASP A 239 1.14 -18.72 11.00
N ASN A 240 1.75 -17.53 11.05
CA ASN A 240 1.81 -16.66 12.23
C ASN A 240 0.43 -16.23 12.79
N ILE A 241 -0.64 -16.36 12.01
CA ILE A 241 -2.00 -15.92 12.39
C ILE A 241 -3.01 -17.05 12.52
N LYS A 242 -2.58 -18.30 12.34
CA LYS A 242 -3.41 -19.48 12.63
C LYS A 242 -3.70 -19.54 14.13
N GLU A 243 -4.90 -19.95 14.49
CA GLU A 243 -5.20 -20.30 15.87
C GLU A 243 -4.39 -21.54 16.27
N ASP A 244 -3.89 -21.53 17.51
CA ASP A 244 -3.32 -22.76 18.08
C ASP A 244 -4.48 -23.76 18.15
N ALA A 245 -4.26 -24.99 17.69
CA ALA A 245 -5.26 -26.03 17.85
C ALA A 245 -5.50 -26.25 19.35
N GLU A 246 -6.72 -25.94 19.82
CA GLU A 246 -7.19 -26.27 21.17
C GLU A 246 -7.17 -27.79 21.42
#